data_AF-A0A5C7WJ23-F1
#
_entry.id   AF-A0A5C7WJ23-F1
#
_cell.length_a   1.000
_cell.length_b   1.000
_cell.length_c   1.000
_cell.angle_alpha   90.00
_cell.angle_beta   90.00
_cell.angle_gamma   90.00
#
_symmetry.space_group_name_H-M   'P 1'
#
loop_
_entity.id
_entity.type
_entity.pdbx_description
1 polymer ?
#
loop_
_entity_poly.entity_id
_entity_poly.type
_entity_poly.pdbx_seq_one_letter_code
_entity_poly.pdbx_strand_id
1 'polypeptide(L)'
;MCADEIVAQILANLSSTDHLPRKHASFWNFVRKGPKEIGVFTEAMQRISDDLPSPITEWRLVMEDPPDIEFTSGLEKVGVEITELVNSKALKAQLNGSINYSLELLGYSIEDAKAQIAQIVKDKENKIRRNIHRYNAAALLIHTDEPMLTSEMFQDYRLSETSEVYKWVYLLFSYEPARNECPLIRLQ
;
A
#
# COMPACT_ATOMS: atom_id res chain seq x y z
N MET A 1 16.04 -10.26 15.42
CA MET A 1 15.28 -11.53 15.41
C MET A 1 15.97 -12.48 14.47
N CYS A 2 16.05 -13.75 14.83
CA CYS A 2 16.53 -14.80 13.91
C CYS A 2 15.46 -15.10 12.85
N ALA A 3 15.86 -15.59 11.67
CA ALA A 3 14.93 -15.97 10.60
C ALA A 3 13.85 -16.97 11.09
N ASP A 4 14.21 -17.86 12.01
CA ASP A 4 13.30 -18.85 12.59
C ASP A 4 12.19 -18.23 13.46
N GLU A 5 12.49 -17.14 14.18
CA GLU A 5 11.52 -16.41 15.01
C GLU A 5 10.52 -15.66 14.13
N ILE A 6 10.98 -15.10 13.01
CA ILE A 6 10.13 -14.43 12.02
C ILE A 6 9.18 -15.45 11.39
N VAL A 7 9.69 -16.61 10.96
CA VAL A 7 8.85 -17.67 10.38
C VAL A 7 7.81 -18.18 11.39
N ALA A 8 8.19 -18.38 12.65
CA ALA A 8 7.26 -18.82 13.69
C ALA A 8 6.14 -17.79 13.95
N GLN A 9 6.48 -16.50 14.00
CA GLN A 9 5.51 -15.42 14.17
C GLN A 9 4.55 -15.33 12.99
N ILE A 10 5.06 -15.50 11.76
CA ILE A 10 4.24 -15.53 10.54
C ILE A 10 3.26 -16.70 10.57
N LEU A 11 3.73 -17.91 10.90
CA LEU A 11 2.86 -19.09 11.01
C LEU A 11 1.79 -18.93 12.10
N ALA A 12 2.14 -18.34 13.25
CA ALA A 12 1.19 -18.05 14.32
C ALA A 12 0.11 -17.05 13.85
N ASN A 13 0.50 -15.97 13.20
CA ASN A 13 -0.44 -14.98 12.67
C ASN A 13 -1.36 -15.59 11.59
N LEU A 14 -0.83 -16.41 10.68
CA LEU A 14 -1.62 -17.11 9.66
C LEU A 14 -2.65 -18.07 10.26
N SER A 15 -2.31 -18.76 11.36
CA SER A 15 -3.25 -19.65 12.04
C SER A 15 -4.44 -18.89 12.66
N SER A 16 -4.23 -17.64 13.09
CA SER A 16 -5.29 -16.80 13.66
C SER A 16 -6.28 -16.25 12.63
N THR A 17 -5.88 -16.18 11.35
CA THR A 17 -6.68 -15.66 10.23
C THR A 17 -7.28 -16.75 9.35
N ASP A 18 -7.21 -18.02 9.77
CA ASP A 18 -7.67 -19.18 8.98
C ASP A 18 -9.15 -19.13 8.58
N HIS A 19 -9.97 -18.38 9.32
CA HIS A 19 -11.40 -18.18 9.07
C HIS A 19 -11.70 -17.10 8.01
N LEU A 20 -10.70 -16.34 7.57
CA LEU A 20 -10.88 -15.25 6.62
C LEU A 20 -10.72 -15.71 5.17
N PRO A 21 -11.46 -15.10 4.21
CA PRO A 21 -11.28 -15.39 2.78
C PRO A 21 -9.85 -15.13 2.28
N ARG A 22 -9.17 -14.11 2.82
CA ARG A 22 -7.72 -13.86 2.66
C ARG A 22 -7.02 -14.03 4.00
N LYS A 23 -6.07 -14.97 4.11
CA LYS A 23 -5.33 -15.31 5.34
C LYS A 23 -4.17 -14.34 5.60
N HIS A 24 -3.51 -13.90 4.53
CA HIS A 24 -2.64 -12.72 4.50
C HIS A 24 -3.35 -11.63 3.71
N ALA A 25 -2.82 -10.42 3.70
CA ALA A 25 -3.48 -9.34 2.99
C ALA A 25 -4.90 -9.02 3.53
N SER A 26 -5.10 -9.27 4.84
CA SER A 26 -6.41 -9.34 5.48
C SER A 26 -7.06 -7.98 5.68
N PHE A 27 -6.28 -6.90 5.67
CA PHE A 27 -6.79 -5.53 5.72
C PHE A 27 -7.79 -5.28 4.57
N TRP A 28 -7.62 -5.98 3.44
CA TRP A 28 -8.50 -5.88 2.28
C TRP A 28 -9.72 -6.82 2.30
N ASN A 29 -10.02 -7.50 3.42
CA ASN A 29 -11.20 -8.37 3.54
C ASN A 29 -12.52 -7.61 3.82
N PHE A 30 -12.51 -6.32 4.16
CA PHE A 30 -13.77 -5.59 4.43
C PHE A 30 -14.72 -5.57 3.20
N VAL A 31 -16.02 -5.60 3.44
CA VAL A 31 -17.05 -5.78 2.39
C VAL A 31 -17.21 -4.55 1.48
N ARG A 32 -16.74 -3.36 1.90
CA ARG A 32 -16.93 -2.09 1.16
C ARG A 32 -15.59 -1.41 0.85
N LYS A 33 -15.41 -0.95 -0.39
CA LYS A 33 -14.19 -0.29 -0.92
C LYS A 33 -13.88 1.03 -0.18
N GLY A 34 -14.82 1.97 -0.16
CA GLY A 34 -14.63 3.31 0.44
C GLY A 34 -14.16 3.35 1.90
N PRO A 35 -14.73 2.56 2.84
CA PRO A 35 -14.23 2.53 4.22
C PRO A 35 -12.77 2.07 4.36
N LYS A 36 -12.27 1.22 3.45
CA LYS A 36 -10.85 0.79 3.46
C LYS A 36 -9.95 1.95 3.07
N GLU A 37 -10.28 2.62 1.98
CA GLU A 37 -9.54 3.76 1.47
C GLU A 37 -9.48 4.90 2.47
N ILE A 38 -10.59 5.18 3.15
CA ILE A 38 -10.63 6.11 4.28
C ILE A 38 -9.64 5.67 5.37
N GLY A 39 -9.64 4.40 5.76
CA GLY A 39 -8.75 3.89 6.80
C GLY A 39 -7.27 4.05 6.44
N VAL A 40 -6.88 3.61 5.23
CA VAL A 40 -5.50 3.74 4.70
C VAL A 40 -5.08 5.20 4.66
N PHE A 41 -5.92 6.07 4.10
CA PHE A 41 -5.59 7.49 4.00
C PHE A 41 -5.50 8.16 5.36
N THR A 42 -6.45 7.91 6.26
CA THR A 42 -6.46 8.50 7.61
C THR A 42 -5.19 8.11 8.38
N GLU A 43 -4.75 6.86 8.26
CA GLU A 43 -3.50 6.39 8.87
C GLU A 43 -2.28 7.14 8.30
N ALA A 44 -2.24 7.39 6.98
CA ALA A 44 -1.11 8.06 6.34
C ALA A 44 -1.18 9.61 6.39
N MET A 45 -2.36 10.20 6.58
CA MET A 45 -2.68 11.60 6.27
C MET A 45 -1.73 12.58 6.97
N GLN A 46 -1.47 12.40 8.26
CA GLN A 46 -0.60 13.31 9.01
C GLN A 46 0.82 13.35 8.41
N ARG A 47 1.38 12.18 8.11
CA ARG A 47 2.73 12.04 7.55
C ARG A 47 2.80 12.53 6.10
N ILE A 48 1.74 12.30 5.32
CA ILE A 48 1.61 12.92 3.99
C ILE A 48 1.59 14.45 4.13
N SER A 49 0.84 14.99 5.11
CA SER A 49 0.77 16.43 5.34
C SER A 49 2.11 17.06 5.68
N ASP A 50 3.03 16.31 6.30
CA ASP A 50 4.37 16.78 6.64
C ASP A 50 5.28 16.94 5.39
N ASP A 51 4.97 16.25 4.29
CA ASP A 51 5.66 16.40 2.99
C ASP A 51 5.14 17.59 2.15
N LEU A 52 4.05 18.22 2.58
CA LEU A 52 3.38 19.27 1.82
C LEU A 52 3.86 20.68 2.27
N PRO A 53 3.87 21.66 1.35
CA PRO A 53 4.17 23.06 1.72
C PRO A 53 3.14 23.69 2.66
N SER A 54 1.95 23.08 2.78
CA SER A 54 0.84 23.55 3.60
C SER A 54 0.08 22.36 4.18
N PRO A 55 -0.57 22.51 5.34
CA PRO A 55 -1.34 21.42 5.93
C PRO A 55 -2.54 21.05 5.06
N ILE A 56 -2.98 19.80 5.17
CA ILE A 56 -4.26 19.35 4.59
C ILE A 56 -5.41 20.03 5.35
N THR A 57 -6.25 20.79 4.66
CA THR A 57 -7.38 21.51 5.26
C THR A 57 -8.71 20.81 5.07
N GLU A 58 -8.88 20.13 3.94
CA GLU A 58 -10.12 19.43 3.58
C GLU A 58 -9.77 18.18 2.76
N TRP A 59 -10.56 17.11 2.92
CA TRP A 59 -10.46 15.92 2.07
C TRP A 59 -11.81 15.22 1.93
N ARG A 60 -11.99 14.47 0.83
CA ARG A 60 -13.21 13.69 0.57
C ARG A 60 -12.93 12.51 -0.35
N LEU A 61 -13.81 11.50 -0.28
CA LEU A 61 -13.88 10.44 -1.28
C LEU A 61 -14.34 11.00 -2.63
N VAL A 62 -13.79 10.45 -3.71
CA VAL A 62 -14.18 10.77 -5.09
C VAL A 62 -15.02 9.61 -5.63
N MET A 63 -16.20 9.92 -6.18
CA MET A 63 -17.10 8.90 -6.74
C MET A 63 -16.63 8.37 -8.11
N GLU A 64 -15.88 9.19 -8.85
CA GLU A 64 -15.32 8.87 -10.17
C GLU A 64 -13.84 8.46 -10.03
N ASP A 65 -13.61 7.17 -9.83
CA ASP A 65 -12.29 6.54 -9.74
C ASP A 65 -11.58 6.50 -11.12
N PRO A 66 -10.30 6.92 -11.25
CA PRO A 66 -9.41 7.49 -10.22
C PRO A 66 -9.43 9.03 -10.15
N PRO A 67 -9.00 9.68 -9.04
CA PRO A 67 -8.46 9.09 -7.80
C PRO A 67 -9.55 8.57 -6.86
N ASP A 68 -9.16 7.89 -5.77
CA ASP A 68 -10.09 7.46 -4.72
C ASP A 68 -10.40 8.59 -3.71
N ILE A 69 -9.40 9.44 -3.42
CA ILE A 69 -9.51 10.59 -2.52
C ILE A 69 -9.04 11.85 -3.21
N GLU A 70 -9.65 12.98 -2.86
CA GLU A 70 -9.06 14.29 -3.11
C GLU A 70 -8.93 15.08 -1.82
N PHE A 71 -7.87 15.88 -1.71
CA PHE A 71 -7.67 16.80 -0.60
C PHE A 71 -7.17 18.17 -1.09
N THR A 72 -7.30 19.17 -0.22
CA THR A 72 -6.77 20.52 -0.43
C THR A 72 -5.66 20.80 0.57
N SER A 73 -4.55 21.34 0.08
CA SER A 73 -3.41 21.84 0.85
C SER A 73 -3.01 23.21 0.31
N GLY A 74 -3.29 24.27 1.08
CA GLY A 74 -3.15 25.64 0.61
C GLY A 74 -4.00 25.91 -0.64
N LEU A 75 -3.34 26.15 -1.79
CA LEU A 75 -3.99 26.35 -3.09
C LEU A 75 -3.93 25.10 -3.97
N GLU A 76 -3.25 24.03 -3.55
CA GLU A 76 -3.15 22.79 -4.32
C GLU A 76 -4.34 21.88 -4.01
N LYS A 77 -5.00 21.44 -5.08
CA LYS A 77 -5.93 20.31 -5.05
C LYS A 77 -5.20 19.05 -5.50
N VAL A 78 -5.11 18.06 -4.62
CA VAL A 78 -4.34 16.84 -4.83
C VAL A 78 -5.28 15.64 -4.91
N GLY A 79 -5.10 14.82 -5.94
CA GLY A 79 -5.76 13.50 -6.05
C GLY A 79 -4.88 12.40 -5.46
N VAL A 80 -5.44 11.53 -4.63
CA VAL A 80 -4.74 10.38 -4.04
C VAL A 80 -5.37 9.09 -4.55
N GLU A 81 -4.59 8.33 -5.31
CA GLU A 81 -4.94 6.97 -5.69
C GLU A 81 -4.47 6.00 -4.61
N ILE A 82 -5.32 5.07 -4.19
CA ILE A 82 -4.99 4.09 -3.16
C ILE A 82 -4.96 2.69 -3.78
N THR A 83 -3.97 1.89 -3.39
CA THR A 83 -3.85 0.53 -3.91
C THR A 83 -3.12 -0.39 -2.95
N GLU A 84 -2.99 -1.65 -3.34
CA GLU A 84 -2.47 -2.75 -2.52
C GLU A 84 -1.22 -3.33 -3.19
N LEU A 85 -0.16 -3.53 -2.41
CA LEU A 85 0.95 -4.42 -2.76
C LEU A 85 0.74 -5.75 -2.03
N VAL A 86 0.50 -6.79 -2.81
CA VAL A 86 0.20 -8.15 -2.34
C VAL A 86 0.95 -9.18 -3.18
N ASN A 87 1.41 -10.27 -2.58
CA ASN A 87 1.95 -11.42 -3.28
C ASN A 87 0.82 -12.14 -4.04
N SER A 88 0.64 -11.74 -5.30
CA SER A 88 -0.43 -12.26 -6.15
C SER A 88 -0.38 -13.78 -6.34
N LYS A 89 0.80 -14.40 -6.28
CA LYS A 89 0.95 -15.86 -6.39
C LYS A 89 0.47 -16.56 -5.13
N ALA A 90 0.88 -16.08 -3.95
CA ALA A 90 0.41 -16.61 -2.67
C ALA A 90 -1.10 -16.40 -2.51
N LEU A 91 -1.62 -15.22 -2.84
CA LEU A 91 -3.05 -14.95 -2.82
C LEU A 91 -3.83 -15.90 -3.73
N LYS A 92 -3.37 -16.11 -4.97
CA LYS A 92 -4.00 -17.05 -5.90
C LYS A 92 -3.93 -18.50 -5.40
N ALA A 93 -2.79 -18.92 -4.87
CA ALA A 93 -2.62 -20.26 -4.29
C ALA A 93 -3.58 -20.47 -3.12
N GLN A 94 -3.72 -19.46 -2.25
CA GLN A 94 -4.63 -19.50 -1.11
C GLN A 94 -6.10 -19.60 -1.53
N LEU A 95 -6.54 -18.75 -2.48
CA LEU A 95 -7.92 -18.74 -2.99
C LEU A 95 -8.30 -20.06 -3.69
N ASN A 96 -7.31 -20.75 -4.26
CA ASN A 96 -7.49 -22.04 -4.90
C ASN A 96 -7.34 -23.23 -3.93
N GLY A 97 -7.09 -23.00 -2.64
CA GLY A 97 -6.85 -24.06 -1.65
C GLY A 97 -5.59 -24.89 -1.93
N SER A 98 -4.59 -24.30 -2.60
CA SER A 98 -3.36 -24.99 -2.98
C SER A 98 -2.43 -25.18 -1.78
N ILE A 99 -1.80 -26.36 -1.70
CA ILE A 99 -0.73 -26.64 -0.72
C ILE A 99 0.50 -25.73 -0.91
N ASN A 100 0.65 -25.13 -2.10
CA ASN A 100 1.76 -24.24 -2.40
C ASN A 100 1.62 -22.86 -1.76
N TYR A 101 0.51 -22.54 -1.07
CA TYR A 101 0.31 -21.24 -0.44
C TYR A 101 1.50 -20.80 0.41
N SER A 102 1.96 -21.66 1.32
CA SER A 102 3.09 -21.36 2.20
C SER A 102 4.40 -21.19 1.44
N LEU A 103 4.62 -21.96 0.38
CA LEU A 103 5.83 -21.86 -0.45
C LEU A 103 5.86 -20.54 -1.22
N GLU A 104 4.73 -20.15 -1.83
CA GLU A 104 4.62 -18.88 -2.54
C GLU A 104 4.77 -17.70 -1.59
N LEU A 105 4.23 -17.78 -0.37
CA LEU A 105 4.34 -16.73 0.64
C LEU A 105 5.80 -16.56 1.09
N LEU A 106 6.47 -17.65 1.49
CA LEU A 106 7.87 -17.62 1.94
C LEU A 106 8.85 -17.28 0.81
N GLY A 107 8.49 -17.57 -0.43
CA GLY A 107 9.27 -17.24 -1.61
C GLY A 107 9.16 -15.77 -2.06
N TYR A 108 8.34 -14.95 -1.39
CA TYR A 108 8.16 -13.55 -1.77
C TYR A 108 9.38 -12.71 -1.36
N SER A 109 10.20 -12.38 -2.35
CA SER A 109 11.40 -11.59 -2.12
C SER A 109 11.12 -10.08 -2.12
N ILE A 110 12.04 -9.33 -1.52
CA ILE A 110 12.04 -7.87 -1.60
C ILE A 110 12.22 -7.39 -3.05
N GLU A 111 12.99 -8.10 -3.87
CA GLU A 111 13.17 -7.79 -5.29
C GLU A 111 11.85 -7.93 -6.06
N ASP A 112 11.08 -8.99 -5.78
CA ASP A 112 9.75 -9.19 -6.36
C ASP A 112 8.80 -8.05 -5.96
N ALA A 113 8.80 -7.66 -4.69
CA ALA A 113 7.99 -6.57 -4.18
C ALA A 113 8.36 -5.23 -4.84
N LYS A 114 9.65 -4.91 -4.97
CA LYS A 114 10.13 -3.68 -5.65
C LYS A 114 9.75 -3.66 -7.13
N ALA A 115 9.91 -4.79 -7.84
CA ALA A 115 9.48 -4.90 -9.23
C ALA A 115 7.95 -4.71 -9.37
N GLN A 116 7.18 -5.27 -8.43
CA GLN A 116 5.74 -5.11 -8.39
C GLN A 116 5.30 -3.68 -8.08
N ILE A 117 5.97 -2.98 -7.17
CA ILE A 117 5.72 -1.55 -6.90
C ILE A 117 5.91 -0.72 -8.18
N ALA A 118 7.03 -0.92 -8.89
CA ALA A 118 7.29 -0.20 -10.14
C ALA A 118 6.19 -0.47 -11.19
N GLN A 119 5.73 -1.72 -11.29
CA GLN A 119 4.63 -2.08 -12.18
C GLN A 119 3.30 -1.44 -11.75
N ILE A 120 2.99 -1.42 -10.44
CA ILE A 120 1.80 -0.76 -9.88
C ILE A 120 1.79 0.73 -10.24
N VAL A 121 2.91 1.43 -10.05
CA VAL A 121 3.05 2.86 -10.39
C VAL A 121 2.71 3.08 -11.85
N LYS A 122 3.31 2.30 -12.76
CA LYS A 122 3.07 2.40 -14.20
C LYS A 122 1.60 2.13 -14.58
N ASP A 123 0.99 1.11 -14.00
CA ASP A 123 -0.39 0.74 -14.32
C ASP A 123 -1.40 1.77 -13.80
N LYS A 124 -1.17 2.31 -12.60
CA LYS A 124 -2.01 3.34 -11.99
C LYS A 124 -1.83 4.69 -12.66
N GLU A 125 -0.64 5.01 -13.13
CA GLU A 125 -0.36 6.22 -13.89
C GLU A 125 -1.19 6.28 -15.18
N ASN A 126 -1.24 5.17 -15.93
CA ASN A 126 -2.06 5.08 -17.14
C ASN A 126 -3.55 5.31 -16.89
N LYS A 127 -4.05 4.91 -15.71
CA LYS A 127 -5.46 5.12 -15.32
C LYS A 127 -5.72 6.57 -14.95
N ILE A 128 -4.89 7.17 -14.10
CA ILE A 128 -5.14 8.53 -13.59
C ILE A 128 -4.88 9.63 -14.63
N ARG A 129 -4.05 9.39 -15.66
CA ARG A 129 -3.78 10.36 -16.74
C ARG A 129 -5.05 10.94 -17.38
N ARG A 130 -6.17 10.20 -17.40
CA ARG A 130 -7.45 10.69 -17.94
C ARG A 130 -8.09 11.78 -17.09
N ASN A 131 -7.86 11.76 -15.79
CA ASN A 131 -8.50 12.62 -14.81
C ASN A 131 -7.54 13.65 -14.18
N ILE A 132 -6.23 13.56 -14.46
CA ILE A 132 -5.19 14.41 -13.83
C ILE A 132 -5.41 15.91 -14.05
N HIS A 133 -6.00 16.31 -15.17
CA HIS A 133 -6.31 17.71 -15.50
C HIS A 133 -7.26 18.40 -14.49
N ARG A 134 -7.91 17.62 -13.61
CA ARG A 134 -8.79 18.12 -12.53
C ARG A 134 -8.04 18.47 -11.24
N TYR A 135 -6.73 18.18 -11.18
CA TYR A 135 -5.91 18.29 -9.99
C TYR A 135 -4.62 19.06 -10.29
N ASN A 136 -4.07 19.72 -9.28
CA ASN A 136 -2.76 20.39 -9.38
C ASN A 136 -1.62 19.38 -9.25
N ALA A 137 -1.82 18.31 -8.51
CA ALA A 137 -0.88 17.20 -8.34
C ALA A 137 -1.64 15.90 -8.05
N ALA A 138 -0.93 14.77 -8.15
CA ALA A 138 -1.41 13.48 -7.69
C ALA A 138 -0.39 12.78 -6.79
N ALA A 139 -0.90 11.96 -5.88
CA ALA A 139 -0.13 11.03 -5.07
C ALA A 139 -0.65 9.60 -5.26
N LEU A 140 0.24 8.62 -5.15
CA LEU A 140 -0.10 7.21 -5.10
C LEU A 140 0.24 6.66 -3.71
N LEU A 141 -0.75 6.10 -3.01
CA LEU A 141 -0.60 5.49 -1.69
C LEU A 141 -0.79 3.98 -1.81
N ILE A 142 0.32 3.24 -1.74
CA ILE A 142 0.35 1.78 -1.81
C ILE A 142 0.34 1.25 -0.38
N HIS A 143 -0.65 0.44 0.00
CA HIS A 143 -0.67 -0.25 1.29
C HIS A 143 -0.15 -1.68 1.13
N THR A 144 0.59 -2.19 2.12
CA THR A 144 0.95 -3.60 2.21
C THR A 144 0.82 -4.14 3.64
N ASP A 145 0.32 -5.36 3.75
CA ASP A 145 0.29 -6.20 4.94
C ASP A 145 0.90 -7.57 4.66
N GLU A 146 1.87 -7.59 3.74
CA GLU A 146 2.66 -8.77 3.42
C GLU A 146 3.60 -9.11 4.59
N PRO A 147 3.45 -10.29 5.21
CA PRO A 147 4.18 -10.64 6.42
C PRO A 147 5.69 -10.82 6.22
N MET A 148 6.12 -11.04 4.97
CA MET A 148 7.54 -11.16 4.61
C MET A 148 8.22 -9.81 4.39
N LEU A 149 7.45 -8.71 4.32
CA LEU A 149 7.97 -7.37 4.08
C LEU A 149 7.97 -6.57 5.39
N THR A 150 9.00 -5.75 5.56
CA THR A 150 9.09 -4.79 6.66
C THR A 150 9.56 -3.45 6.13
N SER A 151 9.21 -2.37 6.80
CA SER A 151 9.55 -1.00 6.44
C SER A 151 11.06 -0.76 6.35
N GLU A 152 11.84 -1.44 7.21
CA GLU A 152 13.30 -1.39 7.20
C GLU A 152 13.89 -1.84 5.86
N MET A 153 13.30 -2.86 5.23
CA MET A 153 13.71 -3.34 3.90
C MET A 153 13.59 -2.26 2.81
N PHE A 154 12.73 -1.25 3.03
CA PHE A 154 12.41 -0.21 2.05
C PHE A 154 12.94 1.17 2.41
N GLN A 155 13.63 1.36 3.54
CA GLN A 155 14.05 2.68 4.02
C GLN A 155 14.84 3.49 2.96
N ASP A 156 15.74 2.80 2.25
CA ASP A 156 16.63 3.38 1.22
C ASP A 156 16.10 3.14 -0.20
N TYR A 157 14.95 2.47 -0.35
CA TYR A 157 14.38 2.20 -1.65
C TYR A 157 13.76 3.47 -2.25
N ARG A 158 14.12 3.74 -3.51
CA ARG A 158 13.50 4.77 -4.35
C ARG A 158 13.14 4.14 -5.68
N LEU A 159 12.11 4.68 -6.33
CA LEU A 159 11.75 4.24 -7.67
C LEU A 159 12.92 4.49 -8.63
N SER A 160 13.26 3.50 -9.45
CA SER A 160 14.32 3.64 -10.46
C SER A 160 13.94 4.62 -11.56
N GLU A 161 12.66 4.70 -11.87
CA GLU A 161 12.06 5.65 -12.81
C GLU A 161 10.98 6.43 -12.06
N THR A 162 11.11 7.76 -12.05
CA THR A 162 10.12 8.63 -11.41
C THR A 162 8.86 8.69 -12.26
N SER A 163 7.69 8.60 -11.62
CA SER A 163 6.40 8.88 -12.26
C SER A 163 6.34 10.34 -12.70
N GLU A 164 5.91 10.58 -13.94
CA GLU A 164 5.66 11.93 -14.46
C GLU A 164 4.33 12.52 -13.96
N VAL A 165 3.47 11.68 -13.37
CA VAL A 165 2.09 12.03 -13.02
C VAL A 165 1.91 12.10 -11.52
N TYR A 166 2.44 11.12 -10.79
CA TYR A 166 2.43 11.12 -9.34
C TYR A 166 3.61 11.95 -8.84
N LYS A 167 3.33 13.09 -8.22
CA LYS A 167 4.34 13.92 -7.54
C LYS A 167 4.92 13.18 -6.33
N TRP A 168 4.10 12.36 -5.69
CA TRP A 168 4.48 11.54 -4.54
C TRP A 168 4.04 10.09 -4.71
N VAL A 169 4.90 9.16 -4.31
CA VAL A 169 4.56 7.74 -4.20
C VAL A 169 4.93 7.25 -2.82
N TYR A 170 3.95 6.69 -2.11
CA TYR A 170 4.06 6.23 -0.74
C TYR A 170 3.83 4.73 -0.62
N LEU A 171 4.58 4.09 0.28
CA LEU A 171 4.35 2.73 0.73
C LEU A 171 4.00 2.76 2.23
N LEU A 172 2.74 2.47 2.54
CA LEU A 172 2.24 2.31 3.90
C LEU A 172 2.27 0.83 4.28
N PHE A 173 2.94 0.50 5.37
CA PHE A 173 2.92 -0.82 5.97
C PHE A 173 1.79 -0.91 6.99
N SER A 174 1.24 -2.11 7.15
CA SER A 174 0.46 -2.43 8.34
C SER A 174 1.29 -2.32 9.62
N TYR A 175 0.62 -2.38 10.76
CA TYR A 175 1.23 -2.18 12.06
C TYR A 175 2.48 -3.06 12.27
N GLU A 176 3.61 -2.42 12.53
CA GLU A 176 4.88 -3.08 12.84
C GLU A 176 5.15 -2.99 14.35
N PRO A 177 5.05 -4.10 15.10
CA PRO A 177 5.26 -4.08 16.55
C PRO A 177 6.62 -3.54 16.98
N ALA A 178 7.66 -3.76 16.18
CA ALA A 178 9.02 -3.27 16.46
C ALA A 178 9.12 -1.73 16.42
N ARG A 179 8.20 -1.06 15.73
CA ARG A 179 8.14 0.40 15.59
C ARG A 179 6.96 1.04 16.32
N ASN A 180 6.00 0.23 16.76
CA ASN A 180 4.78 0.66 17.44
C ASN A 180 3.96 1.66 16.61
N GLU A 181 3.95 1.48 15.29
CA GLU A 181 3.22 2.31 14.33
C GLU A 181 2.97 1.53 13.03
N CYS A 182 2.25 2.14 12.08
CA CYS A 182 2.13 1.70 10.69
C CYS A 182 3.10 2.53 9.82
N PRO A 183 4.33 2.08 9.52
CA PRO A 183 5.32 2.94 8.87
C PRO A 183 4.89 3.42 7.49
N LEU A 184 5.18 4.69 7.17
CA LEU A 184 4.97 5.28 5.85
C LEU A 184 6.33 5.62 5.24
N ILE A 185 6.65 5.03 4.10
CA ILE A 185 7.88 5.30 3.35
C ILE A 185 7.55 6.07 2.08
N ARG A 186 8.29 7.15 1.83
CA ARG A 186 8.23 7.89 0.57
C ARG A 186 9.22 7.33 -0.44
N LEU A 187 8.70 6.88 -1.58
CA LEU A 187 9.46 6.26 -2.67
C LEU A 187 9.84 7.27 -3.77
N GLN A 188 9.11 8.38 -3.84
CA GLN A 188 9.30 9.53 -4.73
C GLN A 188 8.71 10.79 -4.09
#